data_AF-A0A2H9LPH1-F1
#
_entry.id   AF-A0A2H9LPH1-F1
#
_cell.length_a   1.000
_cell.length_b   1.000
_cell.length_c   1.000
_cell.angle_alpha   90.00
_cell.angle_beta   90.00
_cell.angle_gamma   90.00
#
_symmetry.space_group_name_H-M   'P 1'
#
loop_
_entity.id
_entity.type
_entity.pdbx_description
1 polymer ?
#
loop_
_entity_poly.entity_id
_entity_poly.type
_entity_poly.pdbx_seq_one_letter_code
_entity_poly.pdbx_strand_id
1 'polypeptide(L)'
;MMEYDDLVKRMEKLLPGKGEEKTRFEVPKVKGRIQGKKTMIINLKAIADFLDRDEKLLLKFLLKELGTKAIKESTHYVLTGKFSAQLINEKIDKFVNEFVKCRECKKPDTKMTKHDRINSIKCMACGAKYPIRI
;
A
#
# COMPACT_ATOMS: atom_id res chain seq x y z
N MET A 1 46.24 14.87 5.82
CA MET A 1 45.38 13.71 5.47
C MET A 1 44.18 13.83 6.37
N MET A 2 42.96 14.03 5.85
CA MET A 2 41.79 14.06 6.74
C MET A 2 41.55 12.64 7.22
N GLU A 3 41.61 12.44 8.53
CA GLU A 3 41.31 11.16 9.17
C GLU A 3 39.84 10.82 8.93
N TYR A 4 39.56 9.54 8.74
CA TYR A 4 38.23 9.02 8.43
C TYR A 4 37.17 9.50 9.44
N ASP A 5 37.56 9.63 10.71
CA ASP A 5 36.73 10.14 11.80
C ASP A 5 36.25 11.60 11.63
N ASP A 6 37.07 12.48 11.04
CA ASP A 6 36.69 13.89 10.82
C ASP A 6 35.64 14.02 9.71
N LEU A 7 35.70 13.13 8.70
CA LEU A 7 34.72 13.06 7.63
C LEU A 7 33.37 12.52 8.16
N VAL A 8 33.39 11.53 9.05
CA VAL A 8 32.18 10.96 9.67
C VAL A 8 31.49 12.00 10.55
N LYS A 9 32.21 12.72 11.42
CA LYS A 9 31.64 13.76 12.28
C LYS A 9 31.01 14.92 11.50
N ARG A 10 31.55 15.25 10.34
CA ARG A 10 30.99 16.27 9.45
C ARG A 10 29.69 15.80 8.81
N MET A 11 29.63 14.54 8.39
CA MET A 11 28.42 13.93 7.84
C MET A 11 27.30 13.85 8.88
N GLU A 12 27.60 13.46 10.12
CA GLU A 12 26.62 13.39 11.20
C GLU A 12 25.99 14.75 11.54
N LYS A 13 26.75 15.85 11.40
CA LYS A 13 26.25 17.22 11.61
C LYS A 13 25.39 17.75 10.45
N LEU A 14 25.63 17.27 9.23
CA LEU A 14 24.92 17.70 8.02
C LEU A 14 23.64 16.91 7.77
N LEU A 15 23.56 15.69 8.29
CA LEU A 15 22.34 14.91 8.24
C LEU A 15 21.34 15.48 9.26
N PRO A 16 20.17 16.02 8.84
CA PRO A 16 19.10 16.27 9.79
C PRO A 16 18.78 14.93 10.44
N GLY A 17 18.97 14.87 11.77
CA GLY A 17 18.99 13.65 12.56
C GLY A 17 17.90 12.69 12.11
N LYS A 18 18.32 11.45 11.75
CA LYS A 18 17.51 10.30 11.34
C LYS A 18 16.03 10.66 11.37
N GLY A 19 15.56 11.23 10.26
CA GLY A 19 14.20 11.72 10.17
C GLY A 19 13.27 10.60 10.61
N GLU A 20 12.74 10.71 11.82
CA GLU A 20 11.52 10.04 12.19
C GLU A 20 10.47 10.68 11.30
N GLU A 21 10.39 10.20 10.06
CA GLU A 21 9.32 10.52 9.14
C GLU A 21 8.08 9.96 9.83
N LYS A 22 7.46 10.80 10.68
CA LYS A 22 6.10 10.67 11.17
C LYS A 22 5.21 10.66 9.95
N THR A 23 5.17 9.52 9.27
CA THR A 23 4.19 9.25 8.25
C THR A 23 2.90 9.10 9.02
N ARG A 24 2.18 10.22 9.12
CA ARG A 24 0.76 10.32 9.47
C ARG A 24 -0.07 9.68 8.36
N PHE A 25 0.34 8.50 7.93
CA PHE A 25 -0.25 7.69 6.88
C PHE A 25 -0.96 6.54 7.58
N GLU A 26 -2.02 6.89 8.30
CA GLU A 26 -2.89 5.92 8.93
C GLU A 26 -3.93 5.49 7.89
N VAL A 27 -3.73 4.31 7.31
CA VAL A 27 -4.69 3.72 6.38
C VAL A 27 -6.02 3.55 7.15
N PRO A 28 -7.15 4.03 6.60
CA PRO A 28 -8.43 3.91 7.27
C PRO A 28 -8.76 2.43 7.50
N LYS A 29 -9.04 2.07 8.77
CA LYS A 29 -9.38 0.68 9.15
C LYS A 29 -10.58 0.18 8.36
N VAL A 30 -10.52 -1.07 7.91
CA VAL A 30 -11.61 -1.73 7.19
C VAL A 30 -12.87 -1.79 8.03
N LYS A 31 -13.96 -1.28 7.45
CA LYS A 31 -15.32 -1.44 7.98
C LYS A 31 -15.94 -2.65 7.28
N GLY A 32 -15.70 -3.81 7.88
CA GLY A 32 -16.23 -5.10 7.46
C GLY A 32 -17.36 -5.57 8.37
N ARG A 33 -18.45 -6.08 7.80
CA ARG A 33 -19.51 -6.79 8.55
C ARG A 33 -19.54 -8.24 8.12
N ILE A 34 -19.54 -9.16 9.09
CA ILE A 34 -19.69 -10.59 8.82
C ILE A 34 -21.19 -10.91 8.85
N GLN A 35 -21.73 -11.41 7.75
CA GLN A 35 -23.11 -11.86 7.64
C GLN A 35 -23.12 -13.36 7.32
N GLY A 36 -23.20 -14.17 8.37
CA GLY A 36 -23.13 -15.64 8.25
C GLY A 36 -21.79 -16.11 7.67
N LYS A 37 -21.84 -16.74 6.49
CA LYS A 37 -20.66 -17.23 5.74
C LYS A 37 -20.09 -16.20 4.74
N LYS A 38 -20.63 -14.98 4.70
CA LYS A 38 -20.21 -13.91 3.79
C LYS A 38 -19.60 -12.76 4.60
N THR A 39 -18.59 -12.09 4.04
CA THR A 39 -17.99 -10.89 4.65
C THR A 39 -18.20 -9.71 3.72
N MET A 40 -18.87 -8.68 4.22
CA MET A 40 -19.18 -7.46 3.50
C MET A 40 -18.16 -6.36 3.84
N ILE A 41 -17.52 -5.76 2.85
CA ILE A 41 -16.61 -4.63 3.01
C ILE A 41 -17.25 -3.37 2.42
N ILE A 42 -17.49 -2.37 3.26
CA ILE A 42 -18.20 -1.15 2.86
C ILE A 42 -17.21 -0.07 2.38
N ASN A 43 -16.03 0.01 2.98
CA ASN A 43 -15.09 1.12 2.77
C ASN A 43 -13.97 0.85 1.76
N LEU A 44 -14.09 -0.20 0.92
CA LEU A 44 -13.04 -0.57 -0.02
C LEU A 44 -12.69 0.57 -0.98
N LYS A 45 -13.72 1.25 -1.50
CA LYS A 45 -13.58 2.38 -2.41
C LYS A 45 -12.86 3.56 -1.74
N ALA A 46 -13.29 3.93 -0.53
CA ALA A 46 -12.64 5.00 0.24
C ALA A 46 -11.16 4.70 0.56
N ILE A 47 -10.82 3.43 0.80
CA ILE A 47 -9.42 3.01 0.99
C ILE A 47 -8.64 3.15 -0.33
N ALA A 48 -9.22 2.71 -1.45
CA ALA A 48 -8.60 2.82 -2.76
C ALA A 48 -8.37 4.29 -3.17
N ASP A 49 -9.36 5.15 -2.94
CA ASP A 49 -9.28 6.60 -3.16
C ASP A 49 -8.20 7.24 -2.27
N PHE A 50 -8.12 6.86 -0.99
CA PHE A 50 -7.07 7.35 -0.08
C PHE A 50 -5.66 6.95 -0.53
N LEU A 51 -5.52 5.78 -1.16
CA LEU A 51 -4.25 5.27 -1.67
C LEU A 51 -3.92 5.79 -3.08
N ASP A 52 -4.80 6.57 -3.71
CA ASP A 52 -4.72 6.97 -5.11
C ASP A 52 -4.52 5.74 -6.04
N ARG A 53 -5.32 4.69 -5.81
CA ARG A 53 -5.26 3.41 -6.55
C ARG A 53 -6.62 2.96 -7.05
N ASP A 54 -6.60 2.20 -8.13
CA ASP A 54 -7.80 1.61 -8.71
C ASP A 54 -8.40 0.54 -7.77
N GLU A 55 -9.71 0.66 -7.50
CA GLU A 55 -10.45 -0.29 -6.65
C GLU A 55 -10.35 -1.75 -7.14
N LYS A 56 -10.25 -1.97 -8.46
CA LYS A 56 -10.18 -3.31 -9.05
C LYS A 56 -8.85 -3.97 -8.76
N LEU A 57 -7.77 -3.19 -8.70
CA LEU A 57 -6.45 -3.69 -8.37
C LEU A 57 -6.42 -4.20 -6.92
N LEU A 58 -6.90 -3.36 -6.00
CA LEU A 58 -6.98 -3.71 -4.58
C LEU A 58 -7.89 -4.92 -4.36
N LEU A 59 -9.02 -5.00 -5.07
CA LEU A 59 -9.88 -6.18 -5.05
C LEU A 59 -9.16 -7.43 -5.56
N LYS A 60 -8.50 -7.37 -6.73
CA LYS A 60 -7.78 -8.51 -7.31
C LYS A 60 -6.69 -9.03 -6.36
N PHE A 61 -5.99 -8.13 -5.69
CA PHE A 61 -4.99 -8.50 -4.67
C PHE A 61 -5.64 -9.22 -3.50
N LEU A 62 -6.74 -8.70 -2.95
CA LEU A 62 -7.46 -9.34 -1.85
C LEU A 62 -8.00 -10.72 -2.22
N LEU A 63 -8.51 -10.89 -3.44
CA LEU A 63 -8.99 -12.18 -3.93
C LEU A 63 -7.88 -13.21 -4.02
N LYS A 64 -6.70 -12.80 -4.50
CA LYS A 64 -5.51 -13.66 -4.59
C LYS A 64 -5.01 -14.08 -3.21
N GLU A 65 -4.96 -13.14 -2.25
CA GLU A 65 -4.46 -13.38 -0.90
C GLU A 65 -5.41 -14.17 0.00
N LEU A 66 -6.73 -14.02 -0.21
CA LEU A 66 -7.76 -14.72 0.58
C LEU A 66 -8.25 -16.00 -0.10
N GLY A 67 -7.92 -16.22 -1.38
CA GLY A 67 -8.36 -17.39 -2.14
C GLY A 67 -9.87 -17.46 -2.30
N THR A 68 -10.55 -16.32 -2.46
CA THR A 68 -12.03 -16.27 -2.50
C THR A 68 -12.56 -15.62 -3.76
N LYS A 69 -13.89 -15.61 -3.87
CA LYS A 69 -14.63 -14.84 -4.86
C LYS A 69 -15.29 -13.66 -4.17
N ALA A 70 -15.27 -12.51 -4.85
CA ALA A 70 -15.96 -11.30 -4.43
C ALA A 70 -17.03 -10.96 -5.45
N ILE A 71 -18.16 -10.47 -4.95
CA ILE A 71 -19.23 -9.90 -5.74
C ILE A 71 -19.22 -8.40 -5.47
N LYS A 72 -19.20 -7.59 -6.53
CA LYS A 72 -19.36 -6.14 -6.42
C LYS A 72 -20.84 -5.84 -6.29
N GLU A 73 -21.24 -5.32 -5.15
CA GLU A 73 -22.54 -4.65 -4.97
C GLU A 73 -22.34 -3.14 -5.22
N SER A 74 -23.43 -2.40 -5.39
CA SER A 74 -23.41 -0.98 -5.77
C SER A 74 -22.56 -0.10 -4.84
N THR A 75 -22.52 -0.41 -3.55
CA THR A 75 -21.81 0.39 -2.53
C THR A 75 -20.77 -0.39 -1.72
N HIS A 76 -20.74 -1.71 -1.84
CA HIS A 76 -19.91 -2.57 -1.00
C HIS A 76 -19.46 -3.82 -1.76
N TYR A 77 -18.46 -4.52 -1.21
CA TYR A 77 -17.97 -5.78 -1.77
C TYR A 77 -18.33 -6.93 -0.85
N VAL A 78 -18.87 -8.00 -1.41
CA VAL A 78 -19.23 -9.21 -0.67
C VAL A 78 -18.25 -10.32 -1.01
N LEU A 79 -17.44 -10.71 -0.03
CA LEU A 79 -16.54 -11.86 -0.09
C LEU A 79 -17.27 -13.12 0.36
N THR A 80 -17.09 -14.21 -0.39
CA THR A 80 -17.57 -15.54 -0.01
C THR A 80 -16.59 -16.15 0.99
N GLY A 81 -16.88 -16.05 2.28
CA GLY A 81 -16.05 -16.55 3.37
C GLY A 81 -16.23 -15.73 4.66
N LYS A 82 -15.76 -16.28 5.77
CA LYS A 82 -15.73 -15.59 7.08
C LYS A 82 -14.32 -15.03 7.30
N PHE A 83 -14.19 -13.72 7.17
CA PHE A 83 -12.92 -13.03 7.38
C PHE A 83 -13.05 -12.01 8.50
N SER A 84 -12.12 -12.04 9.45
CA SER A 84 -12.04 -11.02 10.49
C SER A 84 -11.57 -9.70 9.89
N ALA A 85 -12.04 -8.57 10.45
CA ALA A 85 -11.58 -7.26 10.01
C ALA A 85 -10.05 -7.08 10.21
N GLN A 86 -9.49 -7.73 11.23
CA GLN A 86 -8.03 -7.75 11.47
C GLN A 86 -7.28 -8.37 10.31
N LEU A 87 -7.69 -9.56 9.85
CA LEU A 87 -7.03 -10.24 8.74
C LEU A 87 -7.08 -9.40 7.46
N ILE A 88 -8.20 -8.74 7.18
CA ILE A 88 -8.33 -7.88 5.99
C ILE A 88 -7.40 -6.66 6.11
N ASN A 89 -7.31 -6.05 7.31
CA ASN A 89 -6.37 -4.95 7.55
C ASN A 89 -4.92 -5.39 7.33
N GLU A 90 -4.52 -6.57 7.82
CA GLU A 90 -3.17 -7.10 7.58
C GLU A 90 -2.87 -7.29 6.08
N LYS A 91 -3.85 -7.78 5.31
CA LYS A 91 -3.69 -7.91 3.86
C LYS A 91 -3.58 -6.54 3.17
N ILE A 92 -4.33 -5.55 3.61
CA ILE A 92 -4.22 -4.18 3.09
C ILE A 92 -2.87 -3.57 3.44
N ASP A 93 -2.34 -3.80 4.64
CA ASP A 93 -1.02 -3.31 5.00
C ASP A 93 0.07 -3.89 4.09
N LYS A 94 -0.02 -5.20 3.79
CA LYS A 94 0.83 -5.84 2.77
C LYS A 94 0.68 -5.20 1.40
N PHE A 95 -0.55 -4.90 0.98
CA PHE A 95 -0.81 -4.19 -0.28
C PHE A 95 -0.15 -2.81 -0.30
N VAL A 96 -0.26 -2.03 0.79
CA VAL A 96 0.38 -0.71 0.91
C VAL A 96 1.89 -0.83 0.81
N ASN A 97 2.49 -1.81 1.49
CA ASN A 97 3.94 -2.01 1.46
C ASN A 97 4.46 -2.44 0.08
N GLU A 98 3.68 -3.16 -0.72
CA GLU A 98 4.09 -3.66 -2.04
C GLU A 98 3.73 -2.71 -3.21
N PHE A 99 2.56 -2.06 -3.17
CA PHE A 99 1.99 -1.30 -4.29
C PHE A 99 1.84 0.22 -4.06
N VAL A 100 2.16 0.71 -2.86
CA VAL A 100 2.02 2.13 -2.51
C VAL A 100 3.33 2.73 -2.01
N LYS A 101 4.03 2.05 -1.10
CA LYS A 101 5.33 2.54 -0.61
C LYS A 101 6.42 2.31 -1.65
N CYS A 102 7.23 3.34 -1.89
CA CYS A 102 8.45 3.20 -2.68
C CYS A 102 9.48 2.32 -1.93
N ARG A 103 10.19 1.45 -2.66
CA ARG A 103 11.23 0.58 -2.09
C ARG A 103 12.47 1.34 -1.62
N GLU A 104 12.78 2.48 -2.24
CA GLU A 104 13.93 3.32 -1.88
C GLU A 104 13.59 4.33 -0.80
N CYS A 105 12.62 5.21 -1.06
CA CYS A 105 12.35 6.35 -0.18
C CYS A 105 11.24 6.11 0.84
N LYS A 106 10.56 4.95 0.82
CA LYS A 106 9.44 4.58 1.72
C LYS A 106 8.24 5.52 1.73
N LYS A 107 8.25 6.56 0.89
CA LYS A 107 7.12 7.49 0.74
C LYS A 107 5.96 6.83 -0.01
N PRO A 108 4.70 7.13 0.36
CA PRO A 108 3.51 6.62 -0.32
C PRO A 108 3.24 7.35 -1.64
N ASP A 109 3.99 8.40 -1.98
CA ASP A 109 3.86 9.18 -3.21
C ASP A 109 4.36 8.42 -4.45
N THR A 110 3.52 7.50 -4.93
CA THR A 110 3.81 6.68 -6.10
C THR A 110 2.63 6.67 -7.07
N LYS A 111 2.91 6.70 -8.37
CA LYS A 111 1.92 6.58 -9.44
C LYS A 111 2.11 5.27 -10.19
N MET A 112 1.00 4.63 -10.51
CA MET A 112 1.00 3.43 -11.33
C MET A 112 0.83 3.82 -12.79
N THR A 113 1.76 3.39 -13.65
CA THR A 113 1.73 3.62 -15.10
C THR A 113 1.76 2.28 -15.81
N LYS A 114 0.86 2.07 -16.76
CA LYS A 114 0.86 0.88 -17.60
C LYS A 114 1.65 1.18 -18.87
N HIS A 115 2.77 0.49 -19.06
CA HIS A 115 3.53 0.52 -20.31
C HIS A 115 3.38 -0.86 -20.98
N ASP A 116 2.63 -0.90 -22.09
CA ASP A 116 2.29 -2.12 -22.82
C ASP A 116 1.66 -3.21 -21.95
N ARG A 117 2.42 -4.28 -21.69
CA ARG A 117 2.04 -5.47 -20.91
C ARG A 117 2.59 -5.43 -19.48
N ILE A 118 3.43 -4.46 -19.17
CA ILE A 118 4.11 -4.36 -17.87
C ILE A 118 3.51 -3.19 -17.10
N ASN A 119 3.01 -3.48 -15.90
CA ASN A 119 2.62 -2.43 -14.98
C ASN A 119 3.86 -1.95 -14.25
N SER A 120 4.08 -0.64 -14.21
CA SER A 120 5.23 -0.04 -13.55
C SER A 120 4.76 0.99 -12.53
N ILE A 121 5.34 0.98 -11.33
CA ILE A 121 5.18 2.09 -10.39
C ILE A 121 6.34 3.07 -10.59
N LYS A 122 6.01 4.35 -10.68
CA LYS A 122 6.93 5.47 -10.67
C LYS A 122 6.75 6.25 -9.37
N CYS A 123 7.81 6.40 -8.58
CA CYS A 123 7.79 7.29 -7.42
C CYS A 123 7.94 8.75 -7.86
N MET A 124 7.11 9.64 -7.33
CA MET A 124 7.21 11.07 -7.62
C MET A 124 8.27 11.78 -6.76
N ALA A 125 8.63 11.20 -5.61
CA ALA A 125 9.62 11.78 -4.70
C ALA A 125 11.08 11.47 -5.10
N CYS A 126 11.40 10.22 -5.45
CA CYS A 126 12.76 9.81 -5.83
C CYS A 126 12.95 9.53 -7.33
N GLY A 127 11.86 9.51 -8.11
CA GLY A 127 11.93 9.23 -9.56
C GLY A 127 12.13 7.76 -9.93
N ALA A 128 12.34 6.87 -8.95
CA ALA A 128 12.55 5.45 -9.19
C ALA A 128 11.35 4.79 -9.87
N LYS A 129 11.63 3.85 -10.77
CA LYS A 129 10.63 3.09 -11.53
C LYS A 129 10.83 1.60 -11.28
N TYR A 130 9.76 0.91 -10.88
CA TYR A 130 9.81 -0.53 -10.64
C TYR A 130 8.71 -1.24 -11.44
N PRO A 131 9.04 -2.32 -12.17
CA PRO A 131 8.04 -3.18 -12.78
C PRO A 131 7.36 -4.03 -11.70
N ILE A 132 6.04 -4.16 -11.77
CA ILE A 132 5.24 -4.92 -10.83
C ILE A 132 4.37 -5.91 -11.59
N ARG A 133 4.29 -7.12 -11.05
CA ARG A 133 3.45 -8.20 -11.59
C ARG A 133 2.12 -8.21 -10.86
N ILE A 134 1.03 -8.19 -11.61
CA ILE A 134 -0.37 -8.16 -11.14
C ILE A 134 -1.14 -9.38 -11.59
#